data_AF-A0A7C1G563-F1
#
_entry.id   AF-A0A7C1G563-F1
#
_cell.length_a   1.000
_cell.length_b   1.000
_cell.length_c   1.000
_cell.angle_alpha   90.00
_cell.angle_beta   90.00
_cell.angle_gamma   90.00
#
_symmetry.space_group_name_H-M   'P 1'
#
loop_
_entity.id
_entity.type
_entity.pdbx_description
1 polymer ?
#
loop_
_entity_poly.entity_id
_entity_poly.type
_entity_poly.pdbx_seq_one_letter_code
_entity_poly.pdbx_strand_id
1 'polypeptide(L)'
;MKTRAVLPNGKKRGIRHSSPRQTLLAGSMRHCNDLSGLRVSGGYRSHINKDLYLRPDSAVCSTGFIMNEEIGKRFQQETKYDPDELKERSLKGLRQPERVRAFEAPLGITQLPDPDIEKLKKPLWELLLKRRSRRIFNENEPLSINLLSVVLWATQGITDRYGDTFFRTAPSAGALFPVETYLMIREVDGIEHGLYHFDARAFQLELLSRGDYSKDLALAALSQAMVTKAQVTFLWTAVVGRSKWKYRQRAYRYIYLEAGHIAENLYLACEALGLGTCAIGAFFDDWVNSIIGVDGIEETIIYMATVGSPKKKED
;
A
#
# COMPACT_ATOMS: atom_id res chain seq x y z
N MET A 1 39.38 -26.48 -48.82
CA MET A 1 37.94 -26.60 -48.50
C MET A 1 37.42 -25.27 -47.99
N LYS A 2 36.81 -24.46 -48.85
CA LYS A 2 36.01 -23.28 -48.48
C LYS A 2 34.75 -23.34 -49.31
N THR A 3 33.61 -23.52 -48.66
CA THR A 3 32.28 -23.50 -49.30
C THR A 3 31.48 -22.35 -48.69
N ARG A 4 30.94 -21.51 -49.57
CA ARG A 4 30.01 -20.39 -49.34
C ARG A 4 28.59 -20.90 -49.07
N ALA A 5 27.80 -20.08 -48.37
CA ALA A 5 26.36 -19.85 -48.62
C ALA A 5 26.03 -18.44 -48.06
N VAL A 6 25.82 -17.40 -48.87
CA VAL A 6 24.59 -16.97 -49.58
C VAL A 6 23.38 -16.81 -48.65
N LEU A 7 23.00 -15.54 -48.39
CA LEU A 7 21.78 -15.12 -47.70
C LEU A 7 20.75 -14.61 -48.73
N PRO A 8 19.43 -14.86 -48.54
CA PRO A 8 18.39 -14.21 -49.34
C PRO A 8 17.73 -13.02 -48.60
N ASN A 9 17.40 -12.01 -49.40
CA ASN A 9 16.62 -10.82 -49.05
C ASN A 9 15.17 -11.14 -48.63
N GLY A 10 14.64 -10.40 -47.65
CA GLY A 10 13.23 -10.48 -47.25
C GLY A 10 12.68 -9.21 -46.57
N LYS A 11 11.95 -8.41 -47.34
CA LYS A 11 10.79 -7.54 -47.01
C LYS A 11 10.81 -6.69 -45.72
N LYS A 12 10.93 -5.37 -45.88
CA LYS A 12 10.49 -4.35 -44.90
C LYS A 12 8.96 -4.32 -44.85
N ARG A 13 8.36 -4.56 -43.68
CA ARG A 13 6.96 -4.19 -43.36
C ARG A 13 6.98 -3.09 -42.30
N GLY A 14 6.40 -1.94 -42.62
CA GLY A 14 6.24 -0.81 -41.72
C GLY A 14 5.21 -1.10 -40.62
N ILE A 15 5.57 -0.80 -39.38
CA ILE A 15 4.66 -0.81 -38.23
C ILE A 15 4.21 0.63 -38.01
N ARG A 16 2.91 0.88 -38.20
CA ARG A 16 2.25 2.13 -37.81
C ARG A 16 2.01 2.08 -36.29
N HIS A 17 2.58 3.02 -35.55
CA HIS A 17 2.19 3.29 -34.17
C HIS A 17 0.99 4.26 -34.17
N SER A 18 -0.17 3.79 -33.72
CA SER A 18 -1.31 4.64 -33.37
C SER A 18 -1.46 4.67 -31.85
N SER A 19 -1.14 5.80 -31.22
CA SER A 19 -1.46 6.05 -29.82
C SER A 19 -2.91 6.51 -29.67
N PRO A 20 -3.73 5.96 -28.77
CA PRO A 20 -5.03 6.54 -28.46
C PRO A 20 -4.85 7.75 -27.54
N ARG A 21 -5.28 8.94 -28.00
CA ARG A 21 -5.49 10.11 -27.15
C ARG A 21 -6.68 9.85 -26.21
N GLN A 22 -6.48 9.94 -24.91
CA GLN A 22 -7.58 10.03 -23.93
C GLN A 22 -8.15 11.45 -23.96
N THR A 23 -9.39 11.58 -24.40
CA THR A 23 -10.18 12.80 -24.29
C THR A 23 -10.91 12.78 -22.96
N LEU A 24 -10.58 13.72 -22.07
CA LEU A 24 -11.35 14.01 -20.85
C LEU A 24 -12.72 14.59 -21.26
N LEU A 25 -13.79 13.82 -21.03
CA LEU A 25 -15.16 14.31 -21.10
C LEU A 25 -15.58 14.77 -19.70
N ALA A 26 -15.74 16.09 -19.54
CA ALA A 26 -16.38 16.69 -18.38
C ALA A 26 -17.88 16.40 -18.42
N GLY A 27 -18.35 15.48 -17.57
CA GLY A 27 -19.76 15.21 -17.34
C GLY A 27 -20.28 16.00 -16.14
N SER A 28 -21.34 16.78 -16.34
CA SER A 28 -21.98 17.60 -15.32
C SER A 28 -22.72 16.76 -14.27
N MET A 29 -22.42 16.96 -12.99
CA MET A 29 -23.19 16.40 -11.87
C MET A 29 -24.44 17.25 -11.63
N ARG A 30 -25.62 16.64 -11.77
CA ARG A 30 -26.88 17.18 -11.24
C ARG A 30 -26.99 16.79 -9.77
N HIS A 31 -27.26 17.78 -8.92
CA HIS A 31 -27.45 17.63 -7.48
C HIS A 31 -28.72 16.83 -7.16
N CYS A 32 -28.62 15.91 -6.22
CA CYS A 32 -29.75 15.25 -5.57
C CYS A 32 -29.55 15.42 -4.05
N ASN A 33 -30.28 16.37 -3.46
CA ASN A 33 -30.34 16.60 -2.02
C ASN A 33 -31.58 15.88 -1.49
N ASP A 34 -31.42 14.79 -0.73
CA ASP A 34 -32.28 14.51 0.43
C ASP A 34 -31.79 13.30 1.24
N LEU A 35 -31.21 13.50 2.42
CA LEU A 35 -31.09 12.47 3.47
C LEU A 35 -30.93 13.17 4.83
N SER A 36 -32.05 13.67 5.38
CA SER A 36 -32.14 14.06 6.79
C SER A 36 -32.94 13.00 7.55
N GLY A 37 -32.28 12.25 8.43
CA GLY A 37 -32.96 11.39 9.39
C GLY A 37 -32.24 10.10 9.75
N LEU A 38 -31.28 10.18 10.66
CA LEU A 38 -30.90 9.05 11.55
C LEU A 38 -30.13 9.61 12.75
N ARG A 39 -30.73 9.53 13.94
CA ARG A 39 -30.08 9.77 15.24
C ARG A 39 -29.36 8.49 15.66
N VAL A 40 -28.10 8.61 16.08
CA VAL A 40 -27.34 7.55 16.76
C VAL A 40 -26.93 8.07 18.13
N SER A 41 -27.28 7.32 19.18
CA SER A 41 -26.89 7.56 20.56
C SER A 41 -25.67 6.73 20.94
N GLY A 42 -24.65 7.38 21.53
CA GLY A 42 -23.67 6.75 22.43
C GLY A 42 -22.28 6.45 21.85
N GLY A 43 -21.26 7.17 22.35
CA GLY A 43 -20.04 6.49 22.81
C GLY A 43 -18.73 6.59 22.04
N TYR A 44 -18.50 7.56 21.14
CA TYR A 44 -17.14 8.05 20.81
C TYR A 44 -17.30 9.45 20.21
N ARG A 45 -16.73 10.49 20.82
CA ARG A 45 -16.67 11.83 20.21
C ARG A 45 -15.60 11.78 19.12
N SER A 46 -15.98 11.30 17.94
CA SER A 46 -15.29 11.71 16.73
C SER A 46 -15.63 13.19 16.53
N HIS A 47 -14.68 14.07 16.82
CA HIS A 47 -14.75 15.44 16.31
C HIS A 47 -14.44 15.40 14.81
N ILE A 48 -15.26 14.70 14.03
CA ILE A 48 -15.35 14.92 12.59
C ILE A 48 -16.10 16.23 12.47
N ASN A 49 -15.36 17.32 12.38
CA ASN A 49 -15.91 18.63 12.10
C ASN A 49 -16.50 18.60 10.68
N LYS A 50 -17.83 18.42 10.60
CA LYS A 50 -18.57 18.40 9.33
C LYS A 50 -18.47 19.73 8.56
N ASP A 51 -18.04 20.80 9.23
CA ASP A 51 -17.87 22.13 8.63
C ASP A 51 -16.59 22.26 7.79
N LEU A 52 -15.70 21.26 7.77
CA LEU A 52 -14.56 21.24 6.84
C LEU A 52 -14.93 20.81 5.41
N TYR A 53 -16.18 20.39 5.17
CA TYR A 53 -16.65 19.94 3.85
C TYR A 53 -17.55 20.94 3.11
N LEU A 54 -17.76 22.14 3.67
CA LEU A 54 -18.47 23.22 2.98
C LEU A 54 -17.45 24.28 2.52
N ARG A 55 -17.11 24.27 1.22
CA ARG A 55 -16.50 25.45 0.59
C ARG A 55 -17.58 26.52 0.45
N PRO A 56 -17.37 27.75 0.95
CA PRO A 56 -18.19 28.88 0.53
C PRO A 56 -17.88 29.18 -0.94
N ASP A 57 -18.93 29.42 -1.71
CA ASP A 57 -18.87 29.86 -3.10
C ASP A 57 -18.01 31.11 -3.29
N SER A 58 -17.30 31.13 -4.42
CA SER A 58 -16.83 32.33 -5.12
C SER A 58 -15.88 33.29 -4.36
N ALA A 59 -14.60 32.90 -4.27
CA ALA A 59 -13.50 33.83 -4.47
C ALA A 59 -12.26 33.03 -4.90
N VAL A 60 -11.78 33.26 -6.12
CA VAL A 60 -10.47 32.79 -6.56
C VAL A 60 -9.43 33.54 -5.73
N CYS A 61 -9.08 33.00 -4.57
CA CYS A 61 -7.88 33.40 -3.86
C CYS A 61 -6.71 32.70 -4.54
N SER A 62 -6.11 33.39 -5.49
CA SER A 62 -4.82 33.04 -6.10
C SER A 62 -3.70 33.24 -5.08
N THR A 63 -3.68 32.45 -4.01
CA THR A 63 -2.45 32.15 -3.29
C THR A 63 -1.90 30.87 -3.91
N GLY A 64 -1.08 31.06 -4.94
CA GLY A 64 -0.46 29.97 -5.67
C GLY A 64 0.23 29.02 -4.70
N PHE A 65 -0.15 27.75 -4.75
CA PHE A 65 0.63 26.68 -4.17
C PHE A 65 1.95 26.67 -4.95
N ILE A 66 2.97 27.40 -4.47
CA ILE A 66 4.31 27.34 -5.03
C ILE A 66 4.86 25.98 -4.62
N MET A 67 4.56 24.95 -5.43
CA MET A 67 5.26 23.69 -5.35
C MET A 67 6.73 24.02 -5.51
N ASN A 68 7.54 23.77 -4.47
CA ASN A 68 8.97 23.99 -4.55
C ASN A 68 9.52 22.97 -5.55
N GLU A 69 9.62 23.38 -6.83
CA GLU A 69 9.98 22.52 -7.97
C GLU A 69 11.33 21.81 -7.79
N GLU A 70 12.12 22.24 -6.81
CA GLU A 70 13.45 21.72 -6.51
C GLU A 70 13.48 20.70 -5.37
N ILE A 71 12.40 20.46 -4.62
CA ILE A 71 12.46 19.59 -3.43
C ILE A 71 12.94 18.17 -3.74
N GLY A 72 12.46 17.59 -4.85
CA GLY A 72 12.89 16.26 -5.30
C GLY A 72 14.36 16.24 -5.74
N LYS A 73 14.82 17.30 -6.43
CA LYS A 73 16.22 17.44 -6.84
C LYS A 73 17.14 17.61 -5.63
N ARG A 74 16.76 18.48 -4.68
CA ARG A 74 17.47 18.68 -3.41
C ARG A 74 17.54 17.38 -2.62
N PHE A 75 16.42 16.69 -2.42
CA PHE A 75 16.41 15.37 -1.79
C PHE A 75 17.39 14.42 -2.48
N GLN A 76 17.37 14.33 -3.81
CA GLN A 76 18.26 13.46 -4.57
C GLN A 76 19.74 13.85 -4.45
N GLN A 77 20.07 15.15 -4.39
CA GLN A 77 21.45 15.61 -4.27
C GLN A 77 21.97 15.57 -2.82
N GLU A 78 21.21 16.07 -1.85
CA GLU A 78 21.62 16.18 -0.44
C GLU A 78 21.68 14.83 0.28
N THR A 79 21.03 13.79 -0.27
CA THR A 79 21.07 12.45 0.35
C THR A 79 21.94 11.44 -0.39
N LYS A 80 22.69 11.81 -1.44
CA LYS A 80 23.65 10.91 -2.12
C LYS A 80 24.88 10.65 -1.25
N TYR A 81 25.65 9.61 -1.58
CA TYR A 81 26.97 9.42 -0.98
C TYR A 81 28.02 10.18 -1.80
N ASP A 82 28.95 10.80 -1.10
CA ASP A 82 30.15 11.43 -1.67
C ASP A 82 31.36 10.76 -1.01
N PRO A 83 32.29 10.15 -1.78
CA PRO A 83 33.49 9.53 -1.24
C PRO A 83 34.33 10.47 -0.36
N ASP A 84 34.35 11.77 -0.68
CA ASP A 84 35.17 12.77 0.02
C ASP A 84 34.50 13.25 1.33
N GLU A 85 33.18 13.09 1.45
CA GLU A 85 32.41 13.46 2.64
C GLU A 85 31.99 12.26 3.50
N LEU A 86 32.35 11.03 3.09
CA LEU A 86 31.95 9.80 3.77
C LEU A 86 32.74 9.60 5.08
N LYS A 87 32.32 10.30 6.13
CA LYS A 87 32.85 10.11 7.48
C LYS A 87 32.36 8.80 8.11
N GLU A 88 33.24 8.13 8.85
CA GLU A 88 32.87 6.97 9.67
C GLU A 88 31.75 7.35 10.65
N ARG A 89 30.68 6.56 10.67
CA ARG A 89 29.46 6.88 11.41
C ARG A 89 29.33 5.96 12.61
N SER A 90 29.51 6.52 13.81
CA SER A 90 29.28 5.79 15.05
C SER A 90 27.79 5.73 15.39
N LEU A 91 27.29 4.53 15.67
CA LEU A 91 25.98 4.29 16.29
C LEU A 91 26.09 4.15 17.81
N LYS A 92 27.30 4.33 18.37
CA LYS A 92 27.59 4.12 19.80
C LYS A 92 26.77 5.10 20.65
N GLY A 93 26.02 4.55 21.60
CA GLY A 93 25.18 5.32 22.53
C GLY A 93 23.78 5.66 22.01
N LEU A 94 23.43 5.33 20.77
CA LEU A 94 22.06 5.50 20.26
C LEU A 94 21.26 4.22 20.46
N ARG A 95 20.07 4.31 21.06
CA ARG A 95 19.15 3.18 21.20
C ARG A 95 18.46 2.90 19.87
N GLN A 96 18.57 1.66 19.39
CA GLN A 96 17.81 1.21 18.22
C GLN A 96 16.31 1.15 18.58
N PRO A 97 15.42 1.73 17.75
CA PRO A 97 13.98 1.59 17.93
C PRO A 97 13.53 0.13 17.75
N GLU A 98 12.40 -0.23 18.37
CA GLU A 98 11.77 -1.54 18.13
C GLU A 98 11.36 -1.68 16.66
N ARG A 99 11.51 -2.89 16.12
CA ARG A 99 11.30 -3.21 14.69
C ARG A 99 9.89 -3.71 14.39
N VAL A 100 9.04 -3.77 15.40
CA VAL A 100 7.65 -4.21 15.33
C VAL A 100 6.84 -3.27 16.20
N ARG A 101 5.60 -2.98 15.80
CA ARG A 101 4.61 -2.34 16.65
C ARG A 101 3.67 -3.42 17.20
N ALA A 102 3.32 -3.30 18.47
CA ALA A 102 2.15 -3.98 19.03
C ALA A 102 1.32 -2.89 19.70
N PHE A 103 0.00 -2.91 19.50
CA PHE A 103 -0.88 -1.95 20.16
C PHE A 103 -1.13 -2.41 21.60
N GLU A 104 -0.99 -1.51 22.58
CA GLU A 104 -1.13 -1.88 24.00
C GLU A 104 -2.55 -2.33 24.38
N ALA A 105 -3.57 -1.84 23.66
CA ALA A 105 -4.98 -2.16 23.92
C ALA A 105 -5.82 -2.13 22.62
N PRO A 106 -5.65 -3.11 21.71
CA PRO A 106 -6.53 -3.23 20.54
C PRO A 106 -7.96 -3.59 20.98
N LEU A 107 -8.95 -3.22 20.17
CA LEU A 107 -10.37 -3.54 20.42
C LEU A 107 -10.68 -5.03 20.28
N GLY A 108 -9.77 -5.80 19.69
CA GLY A 108 -9.88 -7.23 19.46
C GLY A 108 -8.60 -7.78 18.83
N ILE A 109 -8.38 -9.08 18.98
CA ILE A 109 -7.27 -9.80 18.35
C ILE A 109 -7.85 -10.98 17.59
N THR A 110 -7.44 -11.11 16.33
CA THR A 110 -7.77 -12.26 15.48
C THR A 110 -6.47 -12.98 15.12
N GLN A 111 -6.28 -14.19 15.66
CA GLN A 111 -5.16 -15.05 15.27
C GLN A 111 -5.34 -15.49 13.81
N LEU A 112 -4.30 -15.33 13.00
CA LEU A 112 -4.33 -15.81 11.62
C LEU A 112 -3.95 -17.30 11.56
N PRO A 113 -4.61 -18.10 10.70
CA PRO A 113 -4.19 -19.47 10.44
C PRO A 113 -2.80 -19.51 9.80
N ASP A 114 -1.95 -20.42 10.28
CA ASP A 114 -0.63 -20.63 9.70
C ASP A 114 -0.73 -21.04 8.22
N PRO A 115 -0.07 -20.32 7.30
CA PRO A 115 -0.13 -20.64 5.89
C PRO A 115 0.77 -21.86 5.58
N ASP A 116 0.21 -22.85 4.89
CA ASP A 116 0.96 -24.02 4.42
C ASP A 116 1.77 -23.69 3.15
N ILE A 117 2.88 -22.98 3.34
CA ILE A 117 3.72 -22.46 2.25
C ILE A 117 4.25 -23.57 1.34
N GLU A 118 4.53 -24.75 1.90
CA GLU A 118 5.06 -25.88 1.13
C GLU A 118 4.07 -26.40 0.08
N LYS A 119 2.77 -26.26 0.32
CA LYS A 119 1.71 -26.61 -0.64
C LYS A 119 1.49 -25.52 -1.71
N LEU A 120 1.96 -24.30 -1.50
CA LEU A 120 1.76 -23.16 -2.40
C LEU A 120 2.82 -23.11 -3.50
N LYS A 121 2.84 -24.12 -4.38
CA LYS A 121 3.81 -24.20 -5.47
C LYS A 121 3.27 -23.54 -6.74
N LYS A 122 3.87 -22.42 -7.15
CA LYS A 122 3.69 -21.77 -8.46
C LYS A 122 5.04 -21.35 -9.04
N PRO A 123 5.32 -21.56 -10.35
CA PRO A 123 6.58 -21.14 -10.95
C PRO A 123 6.72 -19.62 -10.99
N LEU A 124 7.80 -19.06 -10.44
CA LEU A 124 8.02 -17.61 -10.37
C LEU A 124 7.90 -16.92 -11.74
N TRP A 125 8.50 -17.50 -12.78
CA TRP A 125 8.47 -16.93 -14.13
C TRP A 125 7.07 -16.86 -14.71
N GLU A 126 6.20 -17.81 -14.36
CA GLU A 126 4.79 -17.78 -14.75
C GLU A 126 4.06 -16.61 -14.05
N LEU A 127 4.30 -16.41 -12.75
CA LEU A 127 3.71 -15.32 -11.99
C LEU A 127 4.13 -13.97 -12.55
N LEU A 128 5.43 -13.76 -12.80
CA LEU A 128 5.95 -12.51 -13.37
C LEU A 128 5.32 -12.19 -14.75
N LEU A 129 5.12 -13.20 -15.60
CA LEU A 129 4.48 -13.03 -16.90
C LEU A 129 3.00 -12.65 -16.78
N LYS A 130 2.26 -13.28 -15.86
CA LYS A 130 0.81 -13.15 -15.70
C LYS A 130 0.37 -11.97 -14.82
N ARG A 131 1.22 -11.52 -13.90
CA ARG A 131 0.95 -10.44 -12.95
C ARG A 131 0.35 -9.20 -13.63
N ARG A 132 -0.84 -8.78 -13.21
CA ARG A 132 -1.48 -7.54 -13.69
C ARG A 132 -2.17 -6.80 -12.53
N SER A 133 -2.26 -5.48 -12.67
CA SER A 133 -3.16 -4.68 -11.84
C SER A 133 -4.62 -4.99 -12.20
N ARG A 134 -5.34 -5.60 -11.27
CA ARG A 134 -6.76 -5.92 -11.40
C ARG A 134 -7.55 -5.00 -10.49
N ARG A 135 -8.54 -4.31 -11.06
CA ARG A 135 -9.26 -3.20 -10.40
C ARG A 135 -10.76 -3.43 -10.31
N ILE A 136 -11.24 -4.59 -10.77
CA ILE A 136 -12.65 -4.97 -10.81
C ILE A 136 -12.77 -6.24 -9.98
N PHE A 137 -13.48 -6.14 -8.86
CA PHE A 137 -13.64 -7.21 -7.88
C PHE A 137 -15.09 -7.69 -7.83
N ASN A 138 -15.28 -8.96 -7.47
CA ASN A 138 -16.57 -9.48 -7.05
C ASN A 138 -16.82 -9.03 -5.62
N GLU A 139 -17.45 -7.86 -5.45
CA GLU A 139 -17.50 -7.18 -4.15
C GLU A 139 -18.34 -7.88 -3.07
N ASN A 140 -19.21 -8.82 -3.46
CA ASN A 140 -20.11 -9.57 -2.59
C ASN A 140 -19.56 -10.96 -2.21
N GLU A 141 -18.41 -11.35 -2.76
CA GLU A 141 -17.76 -12.61 -2.43
C GLU A 141 -16.69 -12.36 -1.37
N PRO A 142 -16.85 -12.88 -0.14
CA PRO A 142 -15.84 -12.69 0.89
C PRO A 142 -14.51 -13.35 0.53
N LEU A 143 -13.43 -12.71 0.96
CA LEU A 143 -12.11 -13.31 0.89
C LEU A 143 -11.96 -14.29 2.07
N SER A 144 -11.52 -15.51 1.80
CA SER A 144 -11.22 -16.46 2.87
C SER A 144 -10.07 -15.96 3.75
N ILE A 145 -10.20 -16.09 5.07
CA ILE A 145 -9.12 -15.80 6.03
C ILE A 145 -7.83 -16.58 5.74
N ASN A 146 -7.93 -17.80 5.19
CA ASN A 146 -6.76 -18.58 4.79
C ASN A 146 -5.99 -17.88 3.65
N LEU A 147 -6.69 -17.34 2.65
CA LEU A 147 -6.07 -16.59 1.56
C LEU A 147 -5.46 -15.29 2.06
N LEU A 148 -6.14 -14.57 2.94
CA LEU A 148 -5.59 -13.36 3.57
C LEU A 148 -4.29 -13.66 4.34
N SER A 149 -4.26 -14.77 5.09
CA SER A 149 -3.09 -15.18 5.87
C SER A 149 -1.88 -15.46 4.99
N VAL A 150 -2.09 -16.16 3.87
CA VAL A 150 -1.03 -16.39 2.86
C VAL A 150 -0.52 -15.07 2.28
N VAL A 151 -1.42 -14.14 1.95
CA VAL A 151 -1.05 -12.84 1.38
C VAL A 151 -0.26 -11.99 2.40
N LEU A 152 -0.67 -11.97 3.66
CA LEU A 152 0.05 -11.28 4.73
C LEU A 152 1.43 -11.88 4.99
N TRP A 153 1.53 -13.21 4.98
CA TRP A 153 2.82 -13.87 5.07
C TRP A 153 3.72 -13.55 3.87
N ALA A 154 3.19 -13.55 2.65
CA ALA A 154 4.01 -13.23 1.47
C ALA A 154 4.54 -11.79 1.50
N THR A 155 3.79 -10.84 2.06
CA THR A 155 4.18 -9.43 2.14
C THR A 155 5.14 -9.13 3.29
N GLN A 156 4.93 -9.74 4.47
CA GLN A 156 5.61 -9.35 5.72
C GLN A 156 5.98 -10.52 6.63
N GLY A 157 5.78 -11.77 6.21
CA GLY A 157 6.03 -12.97 7.01
C GLY A 157 7.49 -13.11 7.41
N ILE A 158 7.73 -13.62 8.61
CA ILE A 158 9.08 -13.89 9.13
C ILE A 158 9.61 -15.18 8.50
N THR A 159 10.78 -15.11 7.87
CA THR A 159 11.41 -16.22 7.14
C THR A 159 12.61 -16.82 7.85
N ASP A 160 13.27 -16.04 8.72
CA ASP A 160 14.45 -16.48 9.46
C ASP A 160 14.67 -15.62 10.72
N ARG A 161 15.46 -16.13 11.68
CA ARG A 161 15.79 -15.45 12.93
C ARG A 161 17.28 -15.61 13.26
N TYR A 162 17.94 -14.50 13.56
CA TYR A 162 19.33 -14.44 13.98
C TYR A 162 19.48 -13.57 15.24
N GLY A 163 19.62 -14.22 16.40
CA GLY A 163 19.56 -13.56 17.71
C GLY A 163 18.23 -12.82 17.88
N ASP A 164 18.29 -11.54 18.23
CA ASP A 164 17.10 -10.68 18.37
C ASP A 164 16.59 -10.10 17.03
N THR A 165 17.26 -10.41 15.91
CA THR A 165 16.84 -9.98 14.58
C THR A 165 16.01 -11.07 13.90
N PHE A 166 14.93 -10.67 13.23
CA PHE A 166 14.18 -11.52 12.32
C PHE A 166 14.32 -10.98 10.89
N PHE A 167 14.20 -11.87 9.91
CA PHE A 167 14.13 -11.53 8.49
C PHE A 167 12.72 -11.72 7.98
N ARG A 168 12.31 -10.91 7.00
CA ARG A 168 10.99 -10.98 6.38
C ARG A 168 11.10 -11.42 4.93
N THR A 169 9.98 -11.81 4.34
CA THR A 169 9.86 -12.08 2.90
C THR A 169 10.26 -10.87 2.05
N ALA A 170 9.97 -9.65 2.50
CA ALA A 170 10.43 -8.42 1.87
C ALA A 170 11.79 -7.98 2.47
N PRO A 171 12.79 -7.64 1.62
CA PRO A 171 14.05 -7.12 2.11
C PRO A 171 13.91 -5.69 2.63
N SER A 172 14.66 -5.38 3.69
CA SER A 172 14.70 -4.07 4.35
C SER A 172 16.15 -3.59 4.50
N ALA A 173 16.38 -2.29 4.27
CA ALA A 173 17.70 -1.70 4.43
C ALA A 173 18.19 -1.87 5.88
N GLY A 174 19.25 -2.66 6.06
CA GLY A 174 19.83 -2.91 7.37
C GLY A 174 18.96 -3.76 8.31
N ALA A 175 17.98 -4.49 7.77
CA ALA A 175 17.02 -5.30 8.53
C ALA A 175 16.29 -4.51 9.63
N LEU A 176 15.87 -3.27 9.31
CA LEU A 176 15.25 -2.33 10.25
C LEU A 176 13.72 -2.38 10.24
N PHE A 177 13.12 -2.84 9.14
CA PHE A 177 11.66 -3.01 8.95
C PHE A 177 10.82 -1.79 9.39
N PRO A 178 11.08 -0.59 8.82
CA PRO A 178 10.29 0.62 9.05
C PRO A 178 8.82 0.53 8.64
N VAL A 179 8.46 -0.37 7.71
CA VAL A 179 7.09 -0.41 7.16
C VAL A 179 6.15 -1.22 8.06
N GLU A 180 5.06 -0.58 8.49
CA GLU A 180 3.93 -1.25 9.14
C GLU A 180 2.81 -1.53 8.13
N THR A 181 2.02 -2.57 8.39
CA THR A 181 0.90 -2.97 7.54
C THR A 181 -0.40 -2.82 8.30
N TYR A 182 -1.23 -1.90 7.83
CA TYR A 182 -2.61 -1.75 8.25
C TYR A 182 -3.53 -2.26 7.15
N LEU A 183 -4.72 -2.71 7.55
CA LEU A 183 -5.73 -3.22 6.65
C LEU A 183 -7.06 -2.53 6.92
N MET A 184 -7.70 -2.03 5.87
CA MET A 184 -9.14 -1.87 5.89
C MET A 184 -9.75 -3.19 5.40
N ILE A 185 -10.32 -3.97 6.32
CA ILE A 185 -11.01 -5.23 6.03
C ILE A 185 -12.48 -4.91 5.85
N ARG A 186 -12.95 -5.01 4.61
CA ARG A 186 -14.36 -4.78 4.25
C ARG A 186 -15.14 -6.07 4.13
N GLU A 187 -14.54 -7.16 3.66
CA GLU A 187 -15.29 -8.41 3.46
C GLU A 187 -14.35 -9.64 3.47
N VAL A 188 -14.15 -10.22 4.66
CA VAL A 188 -13.33 -11.42 4.90
C VAL A 188 -14.08 -12.38 5.80
N ASP A 189 -14.07 -13.67 5.45
CA ASP A 189 -14.78 -14.70 6.22
C ASP A 189 -14.30 -14.75 7.67
N GLY A 190 -15.25 -14.60 8.61
CA GLY A 190 -14.98 -14.70 10.05
C GLY A 190 -14.24 -13.50 10.64
N ILE A 191 -14.03 -12.42 9.88
CA ILE A 191 -13.41 -11.19 10.36
C ILE A 191 -14.41 -10.04 10.20
N GLU A 192 -14.64 -9.30 11.29
CA GLU A 192 -15.53 -8.14 11.25
C GLU A 192 -14.95 -7.00 10.41
N HIS A 193 -15.84 -6.16 9.88
CA HIS A 193 -15.42 -4.99 9.11
C HIS A 193 -14.69 -4.00 10.01
N GLY A 194 -13.51 -3.53 9.59
CA GLY A 194 -12.73 -2.63 10.41
C GLY A 194 -11.37 -2.26 9.86
N LEU A 195 -10.73 -1.35 10.59
CA LEU A 195 -9.31 -1.02 10.47
C LEU A 195 -8.51 -1.90 11.42
N TYR A 196 -7.50 -2.57 10.87
CA TYR A 196 -6.64 -3.49 11.59
C TYR A 196 -5.18 -3.10 11.41
N HIS A 197 -4.37 -3.45 12.40
CA HIS A 197 -2.92 -3.53 12.28
C HIS A 197 -2.51 -5.01 12.19
N PHE A 198 -1.52 -5.33 11.35
CA PHE A 198 -0.97 -6.67 11.24
C PHE A 198 0.32 -6.79 12.06
N ASP A 199 0.26 -7.53 13.17
CA ASP A 199 1.45 -7.89 13.94
C ASP A 199 2.13 -9.10 13.28
N ALA A 200 3.20 -8.84 12.52
CA ALA A 200 3.98 -9.88 11.85
C ALA A 200 4.73 -10.83 12.81
N ARG A 201 4.97 -10.41 14.07
CA ARG A 201 5.70 -11.23 15.06
C ARG A 201 4.79 -12.27 15.68
N ALA A 202 3.58 -11.87 16.08
CA ALA A 202 2.56 -12.77 16.62
C ALA A 202 1.69 -13.42 15.53
N PHE A 203 1.83 -12.95 14.28
CA PHE A 203 1.06 -13.39 13.12
C PHE A 203 -0.45 -13.30 13.36
N GLN A 204 -0.89 -12.10 13.76
CA GLN A 204 -2.27 -11.82 14.14
C GLN A 204 -2.73 -10.45 13.62
N LEU A 205 -4.03 -10.23 13.62
CA LEU A 205 -4.64 -8.93 13.34
C LEU A 205 -5.13 -8.29 14.63
N GLU A 206 -4.79 -7.02 14.81
CA GLU A 206 -5.19 -6.18 15.93
C GLU A 206 -6.25 -5.19 15.45
N LEU A 207 -7.49 -5.32 15.93
CA LEU A 207 -8.60 -4.44 15.55
C LEU A 207 -8.42 -3.07 16.21
N LEU A 208 -8.32 -2.02 15.40
CA LEU A 208 -8.14 -0.64 15.86
C LEU A 208 -9.45 0.15 15.86
N SER A 209 -10.28 -0.05 14.83
CA SER A 209 -11.58 0.60 14.73
C SER A 209 -12.58 -0.28 13.98
N ARG A 210 -13.83 -0.32 14.46
CA ARG A 210 -14.94 -1.06 13.84
C ARG A 210 -15.60 -0.23 12.75
N GLY A 211 -16.01 -0.88 11.68
CA GLY A 211 -16.81 -0.28 10.59
C GLY A 211 -16.12 -0.25 9.24
N ASP A 212 -16.88 0.12 8.21
CA ASP A 212 -16.41 0.18 6.83
C ASP A 212 -15.96 1.59 6.44
N TYR A 213 -14.64 1.80 6.38
CA TYR A 213 -14.00 3.05 5.93
C TYR A 213 -13.62 3.04 4.44
N SER A 214 -14.07 2.06 3.66
CA SER A 214 -13.66 1.91 2.25
C SER A 214 -14.08 3.10 1.37
N LYS A 215 -15.19 3.78 1.70
CA LYS A 215 -15.64 5.01 1.02
C LYS A 215 -14.74 6.20 1.36
N ASP A 216 -14.39 6.36 2.63
CA ASP A 216 -13.49 7.43 3.08
C ASP A 216 -12.09 7.25 2.47
N LEU A 217 -11.59 6.02 2.45
CA LEU A 217 -10.32 5.68 1.79
C LEU A 217 -10.38 5.88 0.28
N ALA A 218 -11.51 5.60 -0.36
CA ALA A 218 -11.66 5.88 -1.79
C ALA A 218 -11.60 7.39 -2.07
N LEU A 219 -12.30 8.21 -1.27
CA LEU A 219 -12.24 9.66 -1.35
C LEU A 219 -10.81 10.17 -1.14
N ALA A 220 -10.11 9.65 -0.12
CA ALA A 220 -8.71 9.95 0.14
C ALA A 220 -7.80 9.53 -1.02
N ALA A 221 -8.09 8.40 -1.68
CA ALA A 221 -7.39 7.89 -2.86
C ALA A 221 -7.88 8.51 -4.17
N LEU A 222 -8.22 9.80 -4.19
CA LEU A 222 -8.67 10.54 -5.39
C LEU A 222 -9.90 9.89 -6.07
N SER A 223 -10.84 9.41 -5.28
CA SER A 223 -12.09 8.76 -5.72
C SER A 223 -11.87 7.51 -6.59
N GLN A 224 -10.77 6.78 -6.38
CA GLN A 224 -10.53 5.51 -7.08
C GLN A 224 -11.52 4.43 -6.61
N ALA A 225 -12.60 4.24 -7.38
CA ALA A 225 -13.75 3.40 -7.04
C ALA A 225 -13.39 1.96 -6.63
N MET A 226 -12.29 1.39 -7.15
CA MET A 226 -11.84 0.04 -6.79
C MET A 226 -11.56 -0.15 -5.30
N VAL A 227 -11.25 0.92 -4.56
CA VAL A 227 -11.05 0.89 -3.10
C VAL A 227 -12.36 0.55 -2.39
N THR A 228 -13.49 1.12 -2.81
CA THR A 228 -14.82 0.82 -2.24
C THR A 228 -15.28 -0.61 -2.50
N LYS A 229 -14.65 -1.32 -3.43
CA LYS A 229 -15.05 -2.64 -3.96
C LYS A 229 -14.10 -3.76 -3.55
N ALA A 230 -12.95 -3.43 -2.99
CA ALA A 230 -11.96 -4.40 -2.55
C ALA A 230 -12.40 -5.06 -1.25
N GLN A 231 -12.21 -6.36 -1.12
CA GLN A 231 -12.43 -7.10 0.11
C GLN A 231 -11.48 -6.59 1.21
N VAL A 232 -10.24 -6.28 0.85
CA VAL A 232 -9.22 -5.73 1.75
C VAL A 232 -8.45 -4.62 1.05
N THR A 233 -8.19 -3.53 1.75
CA THR A 233 -7.23 -2.50 1.31
C THR A 233 -6.04 -2.50 2.26
N PHE A 234 -4.86 -2.79 1.72
CA PHE A 234 -3.57 -2.68 2.40
C PHE A 234 -3.15 -1.22 2.44
N LEU A 235 -2.69 -0.79 3.61
CA LEU A 235 -2.24 0.55 3.93
C LEU A 235 -0.85 0.41 4.57
N TRP A 236 0.19 0.85 3.88
CA TRP A 236 1.56 0.76 4.36
C TRP A 236 2.05 2.11 4.84
N THR A 237 2.32 2.21 6.14
CA THR A 237 2.94 3.37 6.75
C THR A 237 4.42 3.11 6.97
N ALA A 238 5.21 4.17 7.15
CA ALA A 238 6.59 4.07 7.58
C ALA A 238 6.79 4.74 8.93
N VAL A 239 7.24 3.96 9.92
CA VAL A 239 7.77 4.46 11.18
C VAL A 239 9.18 5.00 10.91
N VAL A 240 9.26 6.28 10.59
CA VAL A 240 10.46 6.93 10.03
C VAL A 240 11.68 6.76 10.96
N GLY A 241 11.45 6.85 12.27
CA GLY A 241 12.47 6.71 13.31
C GLY A 241 13.30 5.43 13.21
N ARG A 242 12.70 4.30 12.82
CA ARG A 242 13.37 2.99 12.70
C ARG A 242 14.53 3.02 11.71
N SER A 243 14.32 3.65 10.56
CA SER A 243 15.35 3.80 9.53
C SER A 243 16.23 5.02 9.74
N LYS A 244 15.64 6.13 10.21
CA LYS A 244 16.35 7.41 10.42
C LYS A 244 17.44 7.31 11.48
N TRP A 245 17.26 6.46 12.50
CA TRP A 245 18.29 6.15 13.49
C TRP A 245 19.63 5.75 12.86
N LYS A 246 19.62 4.89 11.82
CA LYS A 246 20.83 4.43 11.12
C LYS A 246 21.21 5.30 9.93
N TYR A 247 20.21 5.72 9.15
CA TYR A 247 20.42 6.30 7.82
C TYR A 247 20.14 7.81 7.73
N ARG A 248 19.73 8.45 8.82
CA ARG A 248 19.34 9.88 8.87
C ARG A 248 18.38 10.22 7.73
N GLN A 249 18.60 11.33 7.02
CA GLN A 249 17.73 11.79 5.93
C GLN A 249 17.68 10.84 4.74
N ARG A 250 18.70 9.98 4.57
CA ARG A 250 18.68 8.96 3.51
C ARG A 250 17.66 7.84 3.80
N ALA A 251 17.15 7.73 5.03
CA ALA A 251 16.11 6.78 5.40
C ALA A 251 14.88 6.87 4.51
N TYR A 252 14.47 8.07 4.08
CA TYR A 252 13.32 8.25 3.20
C TYR A 252 13.49 7.55 1.85
N ARG A 253 14.72 7.36 1.34
CA ARG A 253 14.91 6.52 0.13
C ARG A 253 14.55 5.07 0.40
N TYR A 254 14.93 4.57 1.58
CA TYR A 254 14.83 3.16 1.91
C TYR A 254 13.41 2.74 2.28
N ILE A 255 12.62 3.60 2.94
CA ILE A 255 11.23 3.29 3.27
C ILE A 255 10.38 3.08 1.99
N TYR A 256 10.59 3.91 0.95
CA TYR A 256 9.87 3.77 -0.31
C TYR A 256 10.32 2.53 -1.11
N LEU A 257 11.62 2.19 -1.07
CA LEU A 257 12.12 0.96 -1.69
C LEU A 257 11.52 -0.28 -1.02
N GLU A 258 11.45 -0.30 0.31
CA GLU A 258 10.84 -1.39 1.07
C GLU A 258 9.35 -1.54 0.73
N ALA A 259 8.58 -0.45 0.71
CA ALA A 259 7.18 -0.49 0.29
C ALA A 259 7.00 -1.04 -1.13
N GLY A 260 7.92 -0.73 -2.05
CA GLY A 260 7.94 -1.32 -3.40
C GLY A 260 8.16 -2.83 -3.39
N HIS A 261 9.10 -3.33 -2.57
CA HIS A 261 9.34 -4.77 -2.42
C HIS A 261 8.11 -5.50 -1.86
N ILE A 262 7.50 -4.93 -0.81
CA ILE A 262 6.30 -5.47 -0.17
C ILE A 262 5.15 -5.55 -1.18
N ALA A 263 4.94 -4.48 -1.95
CA ALA A 263 3.87 -4.45 -2.94
C ALA A 263 4.08 -5.43 -4.10
N GLU A 264 5.31 -5.65 -4.57
CA GLU A 264 5.55 -6.67 -5.59
C GLU A 264 5.32 -8.08 -5.03
N ASN A 265 5.69 -8.35 -3.77
CA ASN A 265 5.33 -9.60 -3.10
C ASN A 265 3.80 -9.78 -3.05
N LEU A 266 3.04 -8.71 -2.73
CA LEU A 266 1.59 -8.72 -2.77
C LEU A 266 1.06 -9.12 -4.15
N TYR A 267 1.59 -8.50 -5.20
CA TYR A 267 1.21 -8.79 -6.59
C TYR A 267 1.43 -10.25 -6.96
N LEU A 268 2.60 -10.82 -6.63
CA LEU A 268 2.94 -12.19 -6.96
C LEU A 268 2.10 -13.19 -6.14
N ALA A 269 1.88 -12.91 -4.86
CA ALA A 269 1.02 -13.72 -4.00
C ALA A 269 -0.43 -13.72 -4.50
N CYS A 270 -0.98 -12.55 -4.82
CA CYS A 270 -2.32 -12.44 -5.38
C CYS A 270 -2.42 -13.20 -6.71
N GLU A 271 -1.46 -13.06 -7.62
CA GLU A 271 -1.45 -13.81 -8.87
C GLU A 271 -1.42 -15.33 -8.64
N ALA A 272 -0.59 -15.80 -7.69
CA ALA A 272 -0.47 -17.21 -7.35
C ALA A 272 -1.77 -17.82 -6.80
N LEU A 273 -2.54 -17.01 -6.06
CA LEU A 273 -3.80 -17.38 -5.43
C LEU A 273 -5.04 -17.11 -6.32
N GLY A 274 -4.85 -16.56 -7.52
CA GLY A 274 -5.96 -16.17 -8.40
C GLY A 274 -6.73 -14.93 -7.92
N LEU A 275 -6.15 -14.14 -7.01
CA LEU A 275 -6.69 -12.89 -6.53
C LEU A 275 -6.32 -11.72 -7.45
N GLY A 276 -7.07 -10.63 -7.33
CA GLY A 276 -6.77 -9.35 -7.95
C GLY A 276 -6.13 -8.40 -6.95
N THR A 277 -5.19 -7.60 -7.42
CA THR A 277 -4.66 -6.47 -6.63
C THR A 277 -4.32 -5.28 -7.51
N CYS A 278 -4.38 -4.08 -6.93
CA CYS A 278 -3.86 -2.88 -7.55
C CYS A 278 -3.24 -1.97 -6.49
N ALA A 279 -1.94 -1.73 -6.62
CA ALA A 279 -1.24 -0.70 -5.88
C ALA A 279 -1.70 0.72 -6.26
N ILE A 280 -1.69 1.62 -5.28
CA ILE A 280 -2.14 3.00 -5.35
C ILE A 280 -1.10 3.88 -4.66
N GLY A 281 -0.48 4.78 -5.43
CA GLY A 281 0.46 5.79 -4.90
C GLY A 281 -0.10 7.22 -4.94
N ALA A 282 -1.38 7.39 -5.30
CA ALA A 282 -2.02 8.70 -5.40
C ALA A 282 -3.18 8.76 -4.41
N PHE A 283 -2.96 9.48 -3.32
CA PHE A 283 -3.92 9.72 -2.24
C PHE A 283 -3.56 11.03 -1.52
N PHE A 284 -4.49 11.56 -0.73
CA PHE A 284 -4.22 12.64 0.21
C PHE A 284 -3.64 12.04 1.50
N ASP A 285 -2.32 12.13 1.68
CA ASP A 285 -1.58 11.51 2.79
C ASP A 285 -2.24 11.82 4.15
N ASP A 286 -2.53 13.09 4.43
CA ASP A 286 -3.14 13.53 5.69
C ASP A 286 -4.52 12.91 5.95
N TRP A 287 -5.29 12.66 4.90
CA TRP A 287 -6.62 12.04 5.04
C TRP A 287 -6.49 10.57 5.40
N VAL A 288 -5.59 9.86 4.73
CA VAL A 288 -5.32 8.45 5.03
C VAL A 288 -4.68 8.30 6.42
N ASN A 289 -3.73 9.17 6.77
CA ASN A 289 -3.12 9.22 8.11
C ASN A 289 -4.17 9.42 9.21
N SER A 290 -5.12 10.34 9.00
CA SER A 290 -6.22 10.58 9.93
C SER A 290 -7.14 9.36 10.07
N ILE A 291 -7.45 8.66 8.97
CA ILE A 291 -8.25 7.43 9.00
C ILE A 291 -7.54 6.32 9.78
N ILE A 292 -6.22 6.13 9.58
CA ILE A 292 -5.43 5.11 10.27
C ILE A 292 -5.18 5.49 11.74
N GLY A 293 -5.10 6.78 12.05
CA GLY A 293 -4.79 7.31 13.37
C GLY A 293 -3.29 7.51 13.61
N VAL A 294 -2.52 7.90 12.58
CA VAL A 294 -1.08 8.21 12.67
C VAL A 294 -0.81 9.71 12.46
N ASP A 295 0.34 10.19 12.92
CA ASP A 295 0.64 11.63 13.00
C ASP A 295 1.11 12.28 11.68
N GLY A 296 1.47 11.48 10.68
CA GLY A 296 1.99 11.94 9.39
C GLY A 296 3.44 12.46 9.44
N ILE A 297 4.12 12.36 10.59
CA ILE A 297 5.47 12.89 10.83
C ILE A 297 6.42 11.76 11.25
N GLU A 298 6.19 11.13 12.40
CA GLU A 298 6.99 10.00 12.88
C GLU A 298 6.50 8.68 12.27
N GLU A 299 5.20 8.60 11.98
CA GLU A 299 4.61 7.54 11.18
C GLU A 299 3.66 8.13 10.13
N THR A 300 3.89 7.81 8.87
CA THR A 300 3.08 8.33 7.76
C THR A 300 2.81 7.25 6.72
N ILE A 301 1.62 7.29 6.11
CA ILE A 301 1.28 6.49 4.93
C ILE A 301 2.29 6.77 3.83
N ILE A 302 2.73 5.70 3.15
CA ILE A 302 3.63 5.82 2.01
C ILE A 302 3.14 5.05 0.79
N TYR A 303 2.25 4.06 0.97
CA TYR A 303 1.71 3.30 -0.13
C TYR A 303 0.41 2.56 0.23
N MET A 304 -0.45 2.29 -0.75
CA MET A 304 -1.69 1.53 -0.56
C MET A 304 -1.83 0.46 -1.65
N ALA A 305 -2.63 -0.58 -1.40
CA ALA A 305 -3.04 -1.52 -2.43
C ALA A 305 -4.40 -2.15 -2.12
N THR A 306 -5.23 -2.34 -3.15
CA THR A 306 -6.47 -3.11 -3.02
C THR A 306 -6.22 -4.60 -3.25
N VAL A 307 -6.98 -5.47 -2.59
CA VAL A 307 -6.98 -6.92 -2.81
C VAL A 307 -8.43 -7.41 -2.84
N GLY A 308 -8.73 -8.30 -3.78
CA GLY A 308 -10.06 -8.87 -3.89
C GLY A 308 -10.18 -10.00 -4.90
N SER A 309 -11.27 -10.76 -4.83
CA SER A 309 -11.60 -11.77 -5.83
C SER A 309 -11.90 -11.06 -7.17
N PRO A 310 -11.18 -11.35 -8.27
CA PRO A 310 -11.46 -10.72 -9.56
C PRO A 310 -12.87 -11.02 -10.02
N LYS A 311 -13.58 -10.03 -10.56
CA LYS A 311 -14.85 -10.30 -11.25
C LYS A 311 -14.56 -11.18 -12.47
N LYS A 312 -15.19 -12.35 -12.55
CA LYS A 312 -15.10 -13.21 -13.74
C LYS A 312 -15.64 -12.42 -14.94
N LYS A 313 -14.99 -12.54 -16.10
CA LYS A 313 -15.63 -12.08 -17.34
C LYS A 313 -16.83 -12.99 -17.56
N GLU A 314 -18.01 -12.41 -17.67
CA GLU A 314 -19.13 -13.08 -18.32
C GLU A 314 -18.74 -13.23 -19.80
N ASP A 315 -18.76 -14.47 -20.29
CA ASP A 315 -18.48 -14.80 -21.69
C ASP A 315 -19.60 -14.30 -22.62
#